data_AF-A0A838FHT1-F1
#
_entry.id   AF-A0A838FHT1-F1
#
_cell.length_a   1.000
_cell.length_b   1.000
_cell.length_c   1.000
_cell.angle_alpha   90.00
_cell.angle_beta   90.00
_cell.angle_gamma   90.00
#
_symmetry.space_group_name_H-M   'P 1'
#
loop_
_entity.id
_entity.type
_entity.pdbx_description
1 polymer ?
#
loop_
_entity_poly.entity_id
_entity_poly.type
_entity_poly.pdbx_seq_one_letter_code
_entity_poly.pdbx_strand_id
1 'polypeptide(L)'
;MRSRTHLLRLAALVGAGALVVHRLRYLAGYGADSGEALGRHGHGYLWIVLVVTVAALCLAGASVAYALARASGTGQSTEPPPRSFTALWWRASAALAALYVVQESLEGMLAPGHAGGLAGVVGHGGWTAFVLALAVGALIALLVRGAHAAVVRAAGRPGQPPSRRPVSATARPAPVRWALASLLARHLAGRSPPLPSR
;
A
#
# COMPACT_ATOMS: atom_id res chain seq x y z
N MET A 1 0.81 -12.60 8.75
CA MET A 1 0.07 -11.40 9.19
C MET A 1 0.02 -10.41 8.03
N ARG A 2 -1.15 -9.84 7.68
CA ARG A 2 -1.24 -8.82 6.60
C ARG A 2 -0.63 -7.51 7.12
N SER A 3 0.21 -6.85 6.32
CA SER A 3 0.74 -5.54 6.71
C SER A 3 -0.40 -4.51 6.74
N ARG A 4 -0.35 -3.59 7.73
CA ARG A 4 -1.34 -2.51 7.87
C ARG A 4 -1.43 -1.65 6.60
N THR A 5 -0.29 -1.45 5.92
CA THR A 5 -0.20 -0.70 4.65
C THR A 5 -0.97 -1.37 3.51
N HIS A 6 -0.93 -2.71 3.40
CA HIS A 6 -1.70 -3.42 2.37
C HIS A 6 -3.20 -3.31 2.61
N LEU A 7 -3.65 -3.33 3.87
CA LEU A 7 -5.06 -3.14 4.20
C LEU A 7 -5.51 -1.72 3.86
N LEU A 8 -4.70 -0.70 4.19
CA LEU A 8 -4.98 0.68 3.83
C LEU A 8 -5.12 0.87 2.31
N ARG A 9 -4.19 0.33 1.52
CA ARG A 9 -4.25 0.41 0.04
C ARG A 9 -5.52 -0.23 -0.51
N LEU A 10 -5.88 -1.43 -0.02
CA LEU A 10 -7.10 -2.11 -0.45
C LEU A 10 -8.36 -1.33 -0.04
N ALA A 11 -8.41 -0.84 1.20
CA ALA A 11 -9.55 -0.06 1.70
C ALA A 11 -9.73 1.23 0.89
N ALA A 12 -8.64 1.94 0.59
CA ALA A 12 -8.67 3.14 -0.25
C ALA A 12 -9.17 2.85 -1.66
N LEU A 13 -8.67 1.79 -2.30
CA LEU A 13 -9.09 1.39 -3.65
C LEU A 13 -10.55 0.91 -3.69
N VAL A 14 -10.99 0.14 -2.71
CA VAL A 14 -12.39 -0.33 -2.63
C VAL A 14 -13.33 0.82 -2.32
N GLY A 15 -12.97 1.73 -1.40
CA GLY A 15 -13.77 2.93 -1.12
C GLY A 15 -13.92 3.85 -2.33
N ALA A 16 -12.81 4.11 -3.04
CA ALA A 16 -12.83 4.86 -4.29
C ALA A 16 -13.65 4.15 -5.37
N GLY A 17 -13.48 2.83 -5.50
CA GLY A 17 -14.26 2.02 -6.43
C GLY A 17 -15.76 2.07 -6.14
N ALA A 18 -16.16 2.05 -4.87
CA ALA A 18 -17.57 2.13 -4.47
C ALA A 18 -18.18 3.48 -4.87
N LEU A 19 -17.47 4.59 -4.65
CA LEU A 19 -17.91 5.91 -5.14
C LEU A 19 -18.05 5.96 -6.67
N VAL A 20 -17.11 5.36 -7.40
CA VAL A 20 -17.15 5.30 -8.86
C VAL A 20 -18.34 4.48 -9.34
N VAL A 21 -18.55 3.27 -8.80
CA VAL A 21 -19.68 2.40 -9.16
C VAL A 21 -21.01 3.12 -8.89
N HIS A 22 -21.14 3.73 -7.71
CA HIS A 22 -22.34 4.44 -7.31
C HIS A 22 -22.64 5.62 -8.26
N ARG A 23 -21.67 6.50 -8.54
CA ARG A 23 -21.86 7.63 -9.46
C ARG A 23 -22.15 7.19 -10.90
N LEU A 24 -21.44 6.18 -11.39
CA LEU A 24 -21.65 5.68 -12.76
C LEU A 24 -23.02 5.00 -12.90
N ARG A 25 -23.54 4.34 -11.86
CA ARG A 25 -24.90 3.79 -11.85
C ARG A 25 -25.95 4.89 -11.98
N TYR A 26 -25.80 5.98 -11.22
CA TYR A 26 -26.70 7.13 -11.34
C TYR A 26 -26.63 7.78 -12.72
N LEU A 27 -25.43 7.91 -13.30
CA LEU A 27 -25.28 8.39 -14.68
C LEU A 27 -25.95 7.46 -15.69
N ALA A 28 -25.83 6.15 -15.52
CA ALA A 28 -26.45 5.16 -16.41
C ALA A 28 -27.99 5.10 -16.27
N GLY A 29 -28.52 5.29 -15.07
CA GLY A 29 -29.95 5.23 -14.79
C GLY A 29 -30.72 6.52 -15.10
N TYR A 30 -30.11 7.68 -14.84
CA TYR A 30 -30.78 9.00 -14.92
C TYR A 30 -30.21 9.92 -16.00
N GLY A 31 -29.08 9.58 -16.63
CA GLY A 31 -28.51 10.35 -17.74
C GLY A 31 -28.19 11.81 -17.35
N ALA A 32 -28.70 12.75 -18.14
CA ALA A 32 -28.51 14.19 -17.94
C ALA A 32 -29.07 14.68 -16.58
N ASP A 33 -30.10 14.03 -16.07
CA ASP A 33 -30.77 14.40 -14.82
C ASP A 33 -30.08 13.81 -13.57
N SER A 34 -28.96 13.11 -13.77
CA SER A 34 -28.21 12.45 -12.69
C SER A 34 -27.80 13.41 -11.57
N GLY A 35 -27.45 14.67 -11.88
CA GLY A 35 -27.09 15.68 -10.88
C GLY A 35 -28.27 16.11 -10.01
N GLU A 36 -29.45 16.25 -10.60
CA GLU A 36 -30.67 16.61 -9.87
C GLU A 36 -31.18 15.43 -9.04
N ALA A 37 -31.12 14.21 -9.59
CA ALA A 37 -31.42 12.98 -8.86
C ALA A 37 -30.49 12.80 -7.64
N LEU A 38 -29.17 12.99 -7.81
CA LEU A 38 -28.20 12.98 -6.69
C LEU A 38 -28.53 14.08 -5.66
N GLY A 39 -28.91 15.28 -6.11
CA GLY A 39 -29.22 16.42 -5.25
C GLY A 39 -30.47 16.20 -4.39
N ARG A 40 -31.52 15.59 -4.95
CA ARG A 40 -32.78 15.32 -4.24
C ARG A 40 -32.65 14.23 -3.17
N HIS A 41 -31.68 13.32 -3.27
CA HIS A 41 -31.55 12.15 -2.39
C HIS A 41 -30.62 12.37 -1.17
N GLY A 42 -30.43 13.62 -0.69
CA GLY A 42 -29.76 13.87 0.59
C GLY A 42 -28.25 13.58 0.62
N HIS A 43 -27.54 13.87 -0.47
CA HIS A 43 -26.14 13.49 -0.68
C HIS A 43 -25.09 14.40 -0.01
N GLY A 44 -25.45 15.20 0.99
CA GLY A 44 -24.51 16.11 1.68
C GLY A 44 -23.31 15.38 2.30
N TYR A 45 -23.50 14.11 2.70
CA TYR A 45 -22.44 13.27 3.26
C TYR A 45 -21.37 12.87 2.22
N LEU A 46 -21.69 12.89 0.91
CA LEU A 46 -20.75 12.47 -0.14
C LEU A 46 -19.52 13.36 -0.22
N TRP A 47 -19.60 14.63 0.18
CA TRP A 47 -18.43 15.49 0.23
C TRP A 47 -17.42 15.00 1.27
N ILE A 48 -17.89 14.62 2.46
CA ILE A 48 -17.05 14.04 3.52
C ILE A 48 -16.45 12.71 3.04
N VAL A 49 -17.28 11.84 2.45
CA VAL A 49 -16.80 10.55 1.92
C VAL A 49 -15.76 10.76 0.83
N LEU A 50 -15.94 11.74 -0.05
CA LEU A 50 -14.97 12.11 -1.08
C LEU A 50 -13.65 12.56 -0.46
N VAL A 51 -13.67 13.48 0.50
CA VAL A 51 -12.46 13.97 1.18
C VAL A 51 -11.71 12.84 1.88
N VAL A 52 -12.42 12.01 2.65
CA VAL A 52 -11.82 10.84 3.32
C VAL A 52 -11.23 9.86 2.31
N THR A 53 -11.92 9.62 1.19
CA THR A 53 -11.43 8.74 0.13
C THR A 53 -10.18 9.29 -0.55
N VAL A 54 -10.15 10.58 -0.87
CA VAL A 54 -8.97 11.25 -1.44
C VAL A 54 -7.79 11.18 -0.47
N ALA A 55 -8.02 11.48 0.81
CA ALA A 55 -6.98 11.36 1.84
C ALA A 55 -6.43 9.91 1.94
N ALA A 56 -7.31 8.90 1.94
CA ALA A 56 -6.93 7.50 1.96
C ALA A 56 -6.14 7.09 0.70
N LEU A 57 -6.52 7.58 -0.48
CA LEU A 57 -5.79 7.37 -1.73
C LEU A 57 -4.41 8.03 -1.72
N CYS A 58 -4.29 9.26 -1.18
CA CYS A 58 -3.02 9.93 -1.00
C CYS A 58 -2.09 9.12 -0.08
N LEU A 59 -2.59 8.62 1.05
CA LEU A 59 -1.82 7.78 1.97
C LEU A 59 -1.44 6.43 1.32
N ALA A 60 -2.35 5.81 0.56
CA ALA A 60 -2.07 4.61 -0.19
C ALA A 60 -0.97 4.85 -1.24
N GLY A 61 -1.06 5.95 -2.00
CA GLY A 61 -0.05 6.36 -2.98
C GLY A 61 1.31 6.65 -2.34
N ALA A 62 1.35 7.42 -1.25
CA ALA A 62 2.56 7.68 -0.49
C ALA A 62 3.20 6.38 0.03
N SER A 63 2.39 5.40 0.47
CA SER A 63 2.91 4.11 0.91
C SER A 63 3.51 3.28 -0.23
N VAL A 64 3.01 3.42 -1.48
CA VAL A 64 3.60 2.77 -2.66
C VAL A 64 4.88 3.48 -3.07
N ALA A 65 4.88 4.81 -3.11
CA ALA A 65 6.06 5.62 -3.41
C ALA A 65 7.21 5.34 -2.42
N TYR A 66 6.90 5.27 -1.12
CA TYR A 66 7.85 4.88 -0.09
C TYR A 66 8.43 3.48 -0.32
N ALA A 67 7.58 2.49 -0.63
CA ALA A 67 8.03 1.13 -0.92
C ALA A 67 8.93 1.07 -2.17
N LEU A 68 8.60 1.84 -3.22
CA LEU A 68 9.41 1.94 -4.43
C LEU A 68 10.79 2.57 -4.17
N ALA A 69 10.83 3.68 -3.44
CA ALA A 69 12.07 4.35 -3.08
C ALA A 69 12.97 3.45 -2.22
N ARG A 70 12.38 2.78 -1.24
CA ARG A 70 13.04 1.77 -0.39
C ARG A 70 13.62 0.62 -1.22
N ALA A 71 12.80 0.01 -2.08
CA ALA A 71 13.21 -1.11 -2.90
C ALA A 71 14.35 -0.74 -3.86
N SER A 72 14.28 0.43 -4.47
CA SER A 72 15.33 0.94 -5.37
C SER A 72 16.64 1.22 -4.63
N GLY A 73 16.57 1.73 -3.39
CA GLY A 73 17.75 2.06 -2.60
C GLY A 73 18.45 0.86 -1.96
N THR A 74 17.71 -0.22 -1.65
CA THR A 74 18.29 -1.40 -0.98
C THR A 74 18.38 -2.65 -1.83
N GLY A 75 17.82 -2.65 -3.04
CA GLY A 75 17.75 -3.84 -3.90
C GLY A 75 16.94 -5.00 -3.28
N GLN A 76 16.08 -4.70 -2.31
CA GLN A 76 15.30 -5.70 -1.58
C GLN A 76 13.83 -5.29 -1.53
N SER A 77 12.94 -6.25 -1.78
CA SER A 77 11.49 -6.07 -1.64
C SER A 77 11.02 -6.71 -0.34
N THR A 78 10.22 -5.96 0.43
CA THR A 78 9.50 -6.47 1.61
C THR A 78 8.03 -6.76 1.31
N GLU A 79 7.61 -6.66 0.04
CA GLU A 79 6.23 -6.94 -0.35
C GLU A 79 5.93 -8.45 -0.23
N PRO A 80 4.81 -8.83 0.41
CA PRO A 80 4.38 -10.22 0.45
C PRO A 80 4.08 -10.74 -0.97
N PRO A 81 4.11 -12.07 -1.19
CA PRO A 81 3.81 -12.65 -2.49
C PRO A 81 2.43 -12.20 -2.99
N PRO A 82 2.30 -11.93 -4.30
CA PRO A 82 1.06 -11.41 -4.85
C PRO A 82 -0.03 -12.49 -4.78
N ARG A 83 -1.26 -12.06 -4.50
CA ARG A 83 -2.42 -12.94 -4.68
C ARG A 83 -2.68 -13.16 -6.17
N SER A 84 -3.34 -14.27 -6.50
CA SER A 84 -3.81 -14.50 -7.87
C SER A 84 -4.74 -13.37 -8.31
N PHE A 85 -4.62 -12.97 -9.58
CA PHE A 85 -5.45 -11.93 -10.17
C PHE A 85 -6.94 -12.25 -10.02
N THR A 86 -7.32 -13.47 -10.38
CA THR A 86 -8.70 -13.95 -10.31
C THR A 86 -9.27 -13.84 -8.90
N ALA A 87 -8.49 -14.18 -7.86
CA ALA A 87 -8.96 -14.04 -6.48
C ALA A 87 -9.10 -12.58 -6.04
N LEU A 88 -8.18 -11.69 -6.46
CA LEU A 88 -8.29 -10.26 -6.18
C LEU A 88 -9.49 -9.64 -6.88
N TRP A 89 -9.69 -9.97 -8.15
CA TRP A 89 -10.79 -9.48 -8.97
C TRP A 89 -12.13 -9.87 -8.33
N TRP A 90 -12.38 -11.17 -8.10
CA TRP A 90 -13.65 -11.61 -7.51
C TRP A 90 -13.91 -11.01 -6.14
N ARG A 91 -12.89 -10.91 -5.28
CA ARG A 91 -13.05 -10.30 -3.95
C ARG A 91 -13.35 -8.81 -4.03
N ALA A 92 -12.68 -8.08 -4.92
CA ALA A 92 -12.93 -6.66 -5.12
C ALA A 92 -14.34 -6.44 -5.69
N SER A 93 -14.73 -7.19 -6.72
CA SER A 93 -16.07 -7.12 -7.32
C SER A 93 -17.16 -7.44 -6.30
N ALA A 94 -16.98 -8.50 -5.49
CA ALA A 94 -17.93 -8.87 -4.45
C ALA A 94 -18.04 -7.79 -3.36
N ALA A 95 -16.90 -7.22 -2.93
CA ALA A 95 -16.90 -6.13 -1.95
C ALA A 95 -17.61 -4.87 -2.49
N LEU A 96 -17.38 -4.52 -3.76
CA LEU A 96 -18.05 -3.38 -4.40
C LEU A 96 -19.55 -3.62 -4.53
N ALA A 97 -19.97 -4.81 -4.96
CA ALA A 97 -21.38 -5.16 -5.04
C ALA A 97 -22.07 -5.12 -3.66
N ALA A 98 -21.41 -5.64 -2.62
CA ALA A 98 -21.93 -5.59 -1.26
C ALA A 98 -22.04 -4.15 -0.73
N LEU A 99 -21.02 -3.31 -0.97
CA LEU A 99 -21.06 -1.89 -0.60
C LEU A 99 -22.17 -1.15 -1.32
N TYR A 100 -22.36 -1.41 -2.61
CA TYR A 100 -23.46 -0.84 -3.38
C TYR A 100 -24.83 -1.22 -2.78
N VAL A 101 -25.05 -2.49 -2.46
CA VAL A 101 -26.31 -2.94 -1.83
C VAL A 101 -26.53 -2.23 -0.50
N VAL A 102 -25.48 -2.08 0.32
CA VAL A 102 -25.55 -1.35 1.59
C VAL A 102 -25.86 0.13 1.38
N GLN A 103 -25.20 0.79 0.42
CA GLN A 103 -25.43 2.19 0.10
C GLN A 103 -26.89 2.44 -0.30
N GLU A 104 -27.41 1.65 -1.24
CA GLU A 104 -28.80 1.79 -1.70
C GLU A 104 -29.82 1.44 -0.63
N SER A 105 -29.52 0.44 0.22
CA SER A 105 -30.40 0.10 1.34
C SER A 105 -30.47 1.23 2.35
N LEU A 106 -29.32 1.86 2.66
CA LEU A 106 -29.27 3.00 3.57
C LEU A 106 -29.96 4.22 2.98
N GLU A 107 -29.80 4.49 1.68
CA GLU A 107 -30.51 5.56 0.98
C GLU A 107 -32.03 5.33 1.03
N GLY A 108 -32.49 4.11 0.75
CA GLY A 108 -33.91 3.76 0.85
C GLY A 108 -34.49 3.85 2.27
N MET A 109 -33.66 3.67 3.31
CA MET A 109 -34.08 3.83 4.71
C MET A 109 -34.09 5.29 5.18
N LEU A 110 -33.21 6.14 4.62
CA LEU A 110 -33.00 7.51 5.08
C LEU A 110 -33.72 8.56 4.23
N ALA A 111 -34.10 8.24 3.00
CA ALA A 111 -34.82 9.14 2.08
C ALA A 111 -36.32 8.80 2.01
N PRO A 112 -37.20 9.65 2.54
CA PRO A 112 -38.65 9.47 2.41
C PRO A 112 -39.05 9.48 0.93
N GLY A 113 -39.70 8.41 0.46
CA GLY A 113 -40.18 8.28 -0.93
C GLY A 113 -39.33 7.37 -1.83
N HIS A 114 -38.22 6.81 -1.33
CA HIS A 114 -37.42 5.85 -2.09
C HIS A 114 -37.96 4.44 -2.02
N ALA A 115 -37.91 3.73 -3.15
CA ALA A 115 -38.19 2.31 -3.20
C ALA A 115 -37.16 1.56 -2.35
N GLY A 116 -37.54 1.18 -1.13
CA GLY A 116 -36.69 0.39 -0.25
C GLY A 116 -36.47 -1.04 -0.77
N GLY A 117 -35.47 -1.72 -0.19
CA GLY A 117 -35.21 -3.13 -0.44
C GLY A 117 -34.72 -3.43 -1.87
N LEU A 118 -35.09 -4.61 -2.38
CA LEU A 118 -34.59 -5.09 -3.68
C LEU A 118 -34.99 -4.17 -4.85
N ALA A 119 -36.15 -3.52 -4.77
CA ALA A 119 -36.61 -2.61 -5.82
C ALA A 119 -35.68 -1.40 -6.00
N GLY A 120 -35.10 -0.86 -4.92
CA GLY A 120 -34.10 0.20 -5.00
C GLY A 120 -32.75 -0.28 -5.57
N VAL A 121 -32.37 -1.52 -5.24
CA VAL A 121 -31.09 -2.12 -5.66
C VAL A 121 -31.08 -2.48 -7.15
N VAL A 122 -32.16 -3.06 -7.69
CA VAL A 122 -32.18 -3.50 -9.10
C VAL A 122 -33.00 -2.59 -10.02
N GLY A 123 -33.89 -1.77 -9.47
CA GLY A 123 -34.72 -0.83 -10.24
C GLY A 123 -33.93 0.32 -10.87
N HIS A 124 -34.54 1.00 -11.85
CA HIS A 124 -33.99 2.19 -12.52
C HIS A 124 -32.53 2.01 -12.98
N GLY A 125 -32.21 0.85 -13.58
CA GLY A 125 -30.87 0.55 -14.07
C GLY A 125 -29.88 0.08 -13.00
N GLY A 126 -30.32 -0.20 -11.76
CA GLY A 126 -29.46 -0.65 -10.66
C GLY A 126 -28.68 -1.93 -10.93
N TRP A 127 -29.16 -2.79 -11.83
CA TRP A 127 -28.42 -3.98 -12.28
C TRP A 127 -27.07 -3.64 -12.93
N THR A 128 -26.93 -2.44 -13.53
CA THR A 128 -25.67 -1.99 -14.14
C THR A 128 -24.55 -1.84 -13.11
N ALA A 129 -24.88 -1.60 -11.84
CA ALA A 129 -23.89 -1.54 -10.76
C ALA A 129 -23.10 -2.84 -10.60
N PHE A 130 -23.71 -4.01 -10.86
CA PHE A 130 -23.01 -5.29 -10.78
C PHE A 130 -22.00 -5.47 -11.91
N VAL A 131 -22.34 -5.03 -13.12
CA VAL A 131 -21.41 -5.01 -14.26
C VAL A 131 -20.26 -4.03 -14.01
N LEU A 132 -20.58 -2.84 -13.52
CA LEU A 132 -19.59 -1.85 -13.12
C LEU A 132 -18.69 -2.36 -11.99
N ALA A 133 -19.24 -3.08 -11.00
CA ALA A 133 -18.47 -3.69 -9.93
C ALA A 133 -17.48 -4.73 -10.45
N LEU A 134 -17.85 -5.53 -11.47
CA LEU A 134 -16.92 -6.45 -12.13
C LEU A 134 -15.78 -5.69 -12.83
N ALA A 135 -16.09 -4.64 -13.59
CA ALA A 135 -15.11 -3.84 -14.30
C ALA A 135 -14.15 -3.10 -13.36
N VAL A 136 -14.69 -2.41 -12.35
CA VAL A 136 -13.92 -1.69 -11.34
C VAL A 136 -13.14 -2.66 -10.46
N GLY A 137 -13.70 -3.82 -10.13
CA GLY A 137 -13.00 -4.89 -9.42
C GLY A 137 -11.77 -5.40 -10.19
N ALA A 138 -11.88 -5.53 -11.51
CA ALA A 138 -10.75 -5.89 -12.37
C ALA A 138 -9.68 -4.79 -12.36
N LEU A 139 -10.08 -3.52 -12.45
CA LEU A 139 -9.17 -2.37 -12.33
C LEU A 139 -8.43 -2.36 -10.99
N ILE A 140 -9.14 -2.58 -9.87
CA ILE A 140 -8.52 -2.68 -8.54
C ILE A 140 -7.49 -3.83 -8.51
N ALA A 141 -7.84 -5.00 -9.05
CA ALA A 141 -6.92 -6.13 -9.10
C ALA A 141 -5.67 -5.83 -9.94
N LEU A 142 -5.81 -5.11 -11.06
CA LEU A 142 -4.70 -4.62 -11.87
C LEU A 142 -3.82 -3.63 -11.11
N LEU A 143 -4.41 -2.64 -10.42
CA LEU A 143 -3.66 -1.65 -9.64
C LEU A 143 -2.86 -2.29 -8.51
N VAL A 144 -3.46 -3.23 -7.77
CA VAL A 144 -2.79 -3.95 -6.68
C VAL A 144 -1.61 -4.79 -7.22
N ARG A 145 -1.83 -5.56 -8.30
CA ARG A 145 -0.76 -6.35 -8.92
C ARG A 145 0.32 -5.47 -9.56
N GLY A 146 -0.07 -4.37 -10.19
CA GLY A 146 0.82 -3.40 -10.82
C GLY A 146 1.74 -2.74 -9.81
N ALA A 147 1.21 -2.30 -8.67
CA ALA A 147 1.99 -1.75 -7.57
C ALA A 147 3.00 -2.77 -7.03
N HIS A 148 2.57 -4.02 -6.80
CA HIS A 148 3.46 -5.09 -6.37
C HIS A 148 4.59 -5.34 -7.41
N ALA A 149 4.23 -5.49 -8.68
CA ALA A 149 5.20 -5.73 -9.75
C ALA A 149 6.18 -4.55 -9.92
N ALA A 150 5.73 -3.31 -9.71
CA ALA A 150 6.60 -2.14 -9.74
C ALA A 150 7.64 -2.18 -8.61
N VAL A 151 7.23 -2.54 -7.38
CA VAL A 151 8.14 -2.66 -6.23
C VAL A 151 9.14 -3.80 -6.43
N VAL A 152 8.71 -4.96 -6.90
CA VAL A 152 9.61 -6.10 -7.18
C VAL A 152 10.63 -5.75 -8.27
N ARG A 153 10.20 -5.09 -9.36
CA ARG A 153 11.12 -4.63 -10.41
C ARG A 153 12.11 -3.59 -9.90
N ALA A 154 11.67 -2.69 -9.02
CA ALA A 154 12.55 -1.71 -8.39
C ALA A 154 13.63 -2.37 -7.53
N ALA A 155 13.31 -3.46 -6.82
CA ALA A 155 14.28 -4.24 -6.05
C ALA A 155 15.25 -5.05 -6.93
N GLY A 156 14.79 -5.59 -8.06
CA GLY A 156 15.61 -6.41 -8.96
C GLY A 156 16.54 -5.62 -9.88
N ARG A 157 16.46 -4.29 -9.91
CA ARG A 157 17.44 -3.46 -10.61
C ARG A 157 18.77 -3.55 -9.85
N PRO A 158 19.91 -3.77 -10.53
CA PRO A 158 21.21 -3.68 -9.88
C PRO A 158 21.29 -2.30 -9.21
N GLY A 159 21.22 -2.29 -7.88
CA GLY A 159 21.37 -1.06 -7.14
C GLY A 159 22.72 -0.46 -7.52
N GLN A 160 22.76 0.84 -7.81
CA GLN A 160 24.02 1.55 -7.65
C GLN A 160 24.52 1.17 -6.26
N PRO A 161 25.76 0.67 -6.13
CA PRO A 161 26.30 0.31 -4.82
C PRO A 161 26.02 1.49 -3.91
N PRO A 162 25.47 1.26 -2.70
CA PRO A 162 25.09 2.36 -1.81
C PRO A 162 26.27 3.30 -1.80
N SER A 163 26.06 4.54 -2.26
CA SER A 163 27.09 5.57 -2.23
C SER A 163 27.58 5.52 -0.81
N ARG A 164 28.75 4.92 -0.60
CA ARG A 164 29.40 4.90 0.69
C ARG A 164 29.54 6.38 0.94
N ARG A 165 28.64 6.96 1.76
CA ARG A 165 28.93 8.25 2.37
C ARG A 165 30.35 8.04 2.85
N PRO A 166 31.35 8.79 2.35
CA PRO A 166 32.65 8.70 2.96
C PRO A 166 32.32 8.93 4.42
N VAL A 167 32.51 7.87 5.22
CA VAL A 167 32.64 8.06 6.66
C VAL A 167 33.81 9.00 6.64
N SER A 168 33.53 10.29 6.84
CA SER A 168 34.55 11.28 7.05
C SER A 168 35.26 10.67 8.23
N ALA A 169 36.39 10.03 7.96
CA ALA A 169 37.24 9.48 8.97
C ALA A 169 37.67 10.75 9.68
N THR A 170 36.91 11.15 10.70
CA THR A 170 37.40 12.00 11.75
C THR A 170 38.63 11.25 12.18
N ALA A 171 39.78 11.72 11.67
CA ALA A 171 41.05 11.09 11.86
C ALA A 171 41.11 10.80 13.34
N ARG A 172 41.07 9.51 13.69
CA ARG A 172 41.22 9.12 15.09
C ARG A 172 42.57 9.69 15.44
N PRO A 173 42.70 10.66 16.37
CA PRO A 173 44.01 11.14 16.76
C PRO A 173 44.79 9.90 17.13
N ALA A 174 45.90 9.67 16.42
CA ALA A 174 46.77 8.55 16.73
C ALA A 174 47.09 8.66 18.23
N PRO A 175 46.93 7.61 19.03
CA PRO A 175 47.42 7.66 20.39
C PRO A 175 48.90 7.97 20.27
N VAL A 176 49.29 9.15 20.77
CA VAL A 176 50.70 9.51 20.96
C VAL A 176 51.27 8.41 21.84
N ARG A 177 51.97 7.47 21.21
CA ARG A 177 52.76 6.47 21.91
C ARG A 177 53.92 7.23 22.52
N TRP A 178 53.75 7.67 23.76
CA TRP A 178 54.88 7.98 24.61
C TRP A 178 55.73 6.71 24.67
N ALA A 179 56.82 6.71 23.92
CA ALA A 179 57.91 5.79 24.11
C ALA A 179 58.53 6.10 25.47
N LEU A 180 57.88 5.63 26.53
CA LEU A 180 58.53 5.55 27.83
C LEU A 180 59.56 4.44 27.71
N ALA A 181 60.79 4.89 27.49
CA ALA A 181 62.01 4.12 27.64
C ALA A 181 62.03 3.48 29.04
N SER A 182 61.47 2.28 29.17
CA SER A 182 61.82 1.37 30.26
C SER A 182 63.02 0.54 29.80
N LEU A 183 64.18 1.19 29.79
CA LEU A 183 65.50 0.56 29.69
C LEU A 183 65.91 -0.04 31.05
N LEU A 184 65.00 -0.72 31.75
CA LEU A 184 65.27 -1.37 33.04
C LEU A 184 64.63 -2.77 33.18
N ALA A 185 64.45 -3.50 32.08
CA ALA A 185 64.26 -4.95 32.11
C ALA A 185 65.31 -5.63 31.23
N ARG A 186 66.57 -5.26 31.46
CA ARG A 186 67.73 -6.04 31.05
C ARG A 186 67.81 -7.28 31.95
N HIS A 187 67.88 -8.44 31.31
CA HIS A 187 68.53 -9.66 31.80
C HIS A 187 67.95 -10.35 33.05
N LEU A 188 66.86 -11.10 32.84
CA LEU A 188 66.72 -12.38 33.55
C LEU A 188 66.83 -13.52 32.52
N ALA A 189 68.07 -13.98 32.41
CA ALA A 189 68.47 -15.23 31.78
C ALA A 189 67.75 -16.42 32.44
N GLY A 190 67.40 -17.41 31.64
CA GLY A 190 66.84 -18.67 32.13
C GLY A 190 66.17 -19.50 31.04
N ARG A 191 66.91 -19.90 30.00
CA ARG A 191 66.51 -21.03 29.17
C ARG A 191 67.33 -22.24 29.61
N SER A 192 66.64 -23.25 30.15
CA SER A 192 67.20 -24.61 30.29
C SER A 192 67.12 -25.36 28.95
N PRO A 193 68.03 -26.29 28.66
CA PRO A 193 68.16 -26.95 27.35
C PRO A 193 67.10 -28.03 27.08
N PRO A 194 66.92 -28.47 25.82
CA PRO A 194 65.90 -29.44 25.39
C PRO A 194 66.18 -30.88 25.83
N LEU A 195 65.10 -31.68 25.87
CA LEU A 195 65.06 -33.10 26.24
C LEU A 195 65.72 -34.01 25.19
N PRO A 196 66.37 -35.12 25.60
CA PRO A 196 66.70 -36.22 24.70
C PRO A 196 65.48 -37.11 24.43
N SER A 197 65.35 -37.52 23.18
CA SER A 197 64.42 -38.53 22.67
C SER A 197 64.88 -39.96 22.97
N ARG A 198 63.98 -40.80 23.50
CA ARG A 198 63.79 -42.22 23.12
C ARG A 198 62.45 -42.72 23.63
#